data_AF-A0A5A7MQ14-F1
#
_entry.id   AF-A0A5A7MQ14-F1
#
_cell.length_a   1.000
_cell.length_b   1.000
_cell.length_c   1.000
_cell.angle_alpha   90.00
_cell.angle_beta   90.00
_cell.angle_gamma   90.00
#
_symmetry.space_group_name_H-M   'P 1'
#
loop_
_entity.id
_entity.type
_entity.pdbx_description
1 polymer ?
#
loop_
_entity_poly.entity_id
_entity_poly.type
_entity_poly.pdbx_seq_one_letter_code
_entity_poly.pdbx_strand_id
1 'polypeptide(L)'
;MERHISYHQQKRWRYAGLGQELRLQFPFLIVVALYVAGVAIIAQIYGLEELFRIALYSTMMRTPAILTVPMVLLTYALYLGLVEKEPYPLRRLKRDLTQNILTIGGIVGIATPLLVIPYMISAFTSFKSMIPLIRPFHWDAPLEKLDAFLHLALRHGKLRISFLEMFIQR
;
A
#
# COMPACT_ATOMS: atom_id res chain seq x y z
N MET A 1 -4.96 29.89 -22.38
CA MET A 1 -5.41 30.44 -21.09
C MET A 1 -4.43 29.98 -20.02
N GLU A 2 -3.25 30.60 -20.02
CA GLU A 2 -2.13 30.21 -19.16
C GLU A 2 -2.39 30.67 -17.73
N ARG A 3 -2.46 29.72 -16.80
CA ARG A 3 -2.50 30.03 -15.37
C ARG A 3 -1.14 30.58 -14.98
N HIS A 4 -1.03 31.91 -14.99
CA HIS A 4 -0.04 32.67 -14.23
C HIS A 4 -0.25 32.35 -12.74
N ILE A 5 0.32 31.23 -12.29
CA ILE A 5 0.50 30.96 -10.86
C ILE A 5 1.46 32.04 -10.38
N SER A 6 0.90 33.06 -9.74
CA SER A 6 1.61 34.23 -9.25
C SER A 6 2.86 33.80 -8.47
N TYR A 7 4.00 34.41 -8.81
CA TYR A 7 5.33 34.16 -8.20
C TYR A 7 5.28 34.16 -6.65
N HIS A 8 4.31 34.86 -6.06
CA HIS A 8 4.04 34.88 -4.62
C HIS A 8 3.50 33.56 -4.06
N GLN A 9 2.68 32.81 -4.81
CA GLN A 9 2.24 31.48 -4.39
C GLN A 9 3.41 30.50 -4.38
N GLN A 10 4.29 30.54 -5.39
CA GLN A 10 5.49 29.69 -5.46
C GLN A 10 6.46 29.94 -4.29
N LYS A 11 6.59 31.21 -3.87
CA LYS A 11 7.42 31.59 -2.71
C LYS A 11 6.81 31.12 -1.39
N ARG A 12 5.49 31.02 -1.28
CA ARG A 12 4.78 30.55 -0.08
C ARG A 12 5.04 29.06 0.21
N TRP A 13 5.20 28.23 -0.83
CA TRP A 13 5.62 26.82 -0.69
C TRP A 13 7.10 26.67 -0.31
N ARG A 14 7.97 27.62 -0.69
CA ARG A 14 9.40 27.62 -0.34
C ARG A 14 9.69 27.88 1.14
N TYR A 15 8.75 28.46 1.88
CA TYR A 15 8.89 28.81 3.30
C TYR A 15 7.82 28.18 4.19
N ALA A 16 7.09 27.17 3.70
CA ALA A 16 6.36 26.28 4.60
C ALA A 16 7.42 25.62 5.48
N GLY A 17 7.62 26.19 6.67
CA GLY A 17 8.69 25.79 7.58
C GLY A 17 8.53 24.32 7.93
N LEU A 18 9.62 23.69 8.36
CA LEU A 18 9.64 22.30 8.83
C LEU A 18 8.46 21.98 9.77
N GLY A 19 8.07 22.93 10.63
CA GLY A 19 6.90 22.80 11.50
C GLY A 19 5.55 22.78 10.78
N GLN A 20 5.39 23.44 9.63
CA GLN A 20 4.15 23.40 8.85
C GLN A 20 4.00 22.06 8.13
N GLU A 21 5.07 21.57 7.48
CA GLU A 21 5.06 20.27 6.80
C GLU A 21 4.77 19.12 7.78
N LEU A 22 5.41 19.15 8.95
CA LEU A 22 5.12 18.18 10.01
C LEU A 22 3.69 18.28 10.53
N ARG A 23 3.15 19.50 10.72
CA ARG A 23 1.75 19.68 11.14
C ARG A 23 0.76 19.13 10.11
N LEU A 24 1.04 19.28 8.83
CA LEU A 24 0.19 18.73 7.76
C LEU A 24 0.23 17.20 7.74
N GLN A 25 1.39 16.60 8.03
CA GLN A 25 1.58 15.15 8.10
C GLN A 25 1.12 14.54 9.43
N PHE A 26 0.95 15.35 10.48
CA PHE A 26 0.67 14.89 11.84
C PHE A 26 -0.57 13.99 11.96
N PRO A 27 -1.73 14.30 11.31
CA PRO A 27 -2.89 13.41 11.37
C PRO A 27 -2.60 12.04 10.76
N PHE A 28 -1.88 12.01 9.64
CA PHE A 28 -1.45 10.76 9.01
C PHE A 28 -0.53 9.95 9.92
N LEU A 29 0.44 10.62 10.56
CA LEU A 29 1.34 9.98 11.54
C LEU A 29 0.58 9.38 12.72
N ILE A 30 -0.40 10.10 13.27
CA ILE A 30 -1.25 9.60 14.36
C ILE A 30 -2.00 8.36 13.92
N VAL A 31 -2.65 8.38 12.75
CA VAL A 31 -3.42 7.24 12.25
C VAL A 31 -2.53 6.02 12.10
N VAL A 32 -1.33 6.18 11.52
CA VAL A 32 -0.39 5.06 11.39
C VAL A 32 0.11 4.59 12.75
N ALA A 33 0.44 5.49 13.67
CA ALA A 33 0.88 5.13 15.01
C ALA A 33 -0.20 4.35 15.78
N LEU A 34 -1.44 4.83 15.77
CA LEU A 34 -2.58 4.14 16.39
C LEU A 34 -2.83 2.77 15.75
N TYR A 35 -2.74 2.68 14.43
CA TYR A 35 -2.89 1.42 13.72
C TYR A 35 -1.81 0.41 14.11
N VAL A 36 -0.54 0.81 14.07
CA VAL A 36 0.59 -0.06 14.45
C VAL A 36 0.50 -0.47 15.92
N ALA A 37 0.15 0.46 16.81
CA ALA A 37 -0.06 0.18 18.23
C ALA A 37 -1.23 -0.80 18.45
N GLY A 38 -2.35 -0.63 17.74
CA GLY A 38 -3.49 -1.53 17.81
C GLY A 38 -3.12 -2.96 17.42
N VAL A 39 -2.38 -3.13 16.32
CA VAL A 39 -1.90 -4.45 15.89
C VAL A 39 -0.93 -5.05 16.90
N ALA A 40 -0.03 -4.25 17.48
CA ALA A 40 0.91 -4.71 18.51
C ALA A 40 0.18 -5.18 19.78
N ILE A 41 -0.83 -4.43 20.24
CA ILE A 41 -1.67 -4.82 21.39
C ILE A 41 -2.39 -6.13 21.12
N ILE A 42 -2.97 -6.30 19.92
CA ILE A 42 -3.62 -7.55 19.52
C ILE A 42 -2.61 -8.70 19.55
N ALA A 43 -1.40 -8.50 19.01
CA ALA A 43 -0.36 -9.53 19.04
C ALA A 43 -0.01 -9.96 20.48
N GLN A 44 0.09 -9.01 21.41
CA GLN A 44 0.37 -9.31 22.82
C GLN A 44 -0.79 -10.06 23.50
N ILE A 45 -2.04 -9.63 23.30
CA ILE A 45 -3.22 -10.26 23.91
C ILE A 45 -3.35 -11.73 23.50
N TYR A 46 -3.05 -12.05 22.23
CA TYR A 46 -3.17 -13.40 21.69
C TYR A 46 -1.86 -14.20 21.76
N GLY A 47 -0.77 -13.65 22.29
CA GLY A 47 0.53 -14.32 22.38
C GLY A 47 1.20 -14.57 21.02
N LEU A 48 0.92 -13.74 20.01
CA LEU A 48 1.37 -13.88 18.61
C LEU A 48 2.49 -12.89 18.24
N GLU A 49 3.32 -12.51 19.22
CA GLU A 49 4.39 -11.51 19.04
C GLU A 49 5.40 -11.88 17.95
N GLU A 50 5.66 -13.17 17.75
CA GLU A 50 6.60 -13.66 16.74
C GLU A 50 6.17 -13.36 15.30
N LEU A 51 4.86 -13.18 15.08
CA LEU A 51 4.27 -12.82 13.79
C LEU A 51 4.32 -11.31 13.55
N PHE A 52 4.52 -10.51 14.58
CA PHE A 52 4.60 -9.06 14.49
C PHE A 52 6.04 -8.61 14.24
N ARG A 53 6.41 -8.50 12.95
CA ARG A 53 7.79 -8.21 12.55
C ARG A 53 7.89 -6.91 11.77
N ILE A 54 7.98 -5.80 12.49
CA ILE A 54 8.05 -4.44 11.94
C ILE A 54 9.17 -4.28 10.89
N ALA A 55 10.34 -4.87 11.13
CA ALA A 55 11.54 -4.69 10.28
C ALA A 55 11.69 -5.68 9.12
N LEU A 56 10.76 -6.63 8.94
CA LEU A 56 10.91 -7.72 7.95
C LEU A 56 11.07 -7.22 6.52
N TYR A 57 10.48 -6.05 6.23
CA TYR A 57 10.41 -5.48 4.89
C TYR A 57 11.49 -4.44 4.60
N SER A 58 12.40 -4.16 5.53
CA SER A 58 13.50 -3.20 5.30
C SER A 58 14.35 -3.57 4.09
N THR A 59 14.68 -4.86 3.93
CA THR A 59 15.43 -5.37 2.77
C THR A 59 14.56 -5.45 1.51
N MET A 60 13.30 -5.91 1.65
CA MET A 60 12.36 -5.99 0.52
C MET A 60 11.96 -4.61 -0.03
N MET A 61 12.03 -3.55 0.76
CA MET A 61 11.71 -2.19 0.31
C MET A 61 12.89 -1.47 -0.36
N ARG A 62 14.11 -1.95 -0.20
CA ARG A 62 15.29 -1.36 -0.84
C ARG A 62 15.20 -1.44 -2.37
N THR A 63 14.85 -2.62 -2.90
CA THR A 63 14.73 -2.87 -4.34
C THR A 63 13.66 -2.00 -5.02
N PRO A 64 12.39 -1.99 -4.57
CA PRO A 64 11.37 -1.14 -5.17
C PRO A 64 11.66 0.34 -4.97
N ALA A 65 12.26 0.78 -3.86
CA ALA A 65 12.65 2.19 -3.70
C ALA A 65 13.69 2.62 -4.75
N ILE A 66 14.71 1.78 -5.00
CA ILE A 66 15.75 2.03 -6.02
C ILE A 66 15.16 2.08 -7.43
N LEU A 67 14.12 1.30 -7.72
CA LEU A 67 13.47 1.27 -9.03
C LEU A 67 12.42 2.39 -9.20
N THR A 68 11.68 2.73 -8.14
CA THR A 68 10.57 3.68 -8.19
C THR A 68 11.06 5.10 -8.39
N VAL A 69 12.12 5.53 -7.69
CA VAL A 69 12.67 6.89 -7.83
C VAL A 69 13.07 7.22 -9.28
N PRO A 70 13.92 6.41 -9.96
CA PRO A 70 14.28 6.69 -11.35
C PRO A 70 13.09 6.55 -12.31
N MET A 71 12.15 5.61 -12.07
CA MET A 71 10.94 5.51 -12.89
C MET A 71 10.06 6.76 -12.80
N VAL A 72 9.88 7.32 -11.60
CA VAL A 72 9.11 8.55 -11.40
C VAL A 72 9.81 9.73 -12.08
N LEU A 73 11.12 9.86 -11.91
CA LEU A 73 11.91 10.93 -12.55
C LEU A 73 11.88 10.81 -14.08
N LEU A 74 11.99 9.60 -14.62
CA LEU A 74 11.92 9.32 -16.05
C LEU A 74 10.53 9.65 -16.60
N THR A 75 9.47 9.18 -15.94
CA THR A 75 8.09 9.43 -16.34
C THR A 75 7.78 10.93 -16.33
N TYR A 76 8.26 11.65 -15.32
CA TYR A 76 8.09 13.10 -15.25
C TYR A 76 8.91 13.83 -16.33
N ALA A 77 10.14 13.40 -16.62
CA ALA A 77 10.93 13.94 -17.74
C ALA A 77 10.24 13.71 -19.10
N LEU A 78 9.67 12.52 -19.30
CA LEU A 78 8.90 12.18 -20.50
C LEU A 78 7.63 13.02 -20.60
N TYR A 79 6.91 13.22 -19.50
CA TYR A 79 5.74 14.10 -19.45
C TYR A 79 6.09 15.55 -19.84
N LEU A 80 7.18 16.10 -19.29
CA LEU A 80 7.67 17.43 -19.65
C LEU A 80 7.99 17.56 -21.14
N GLY A 81 8.61 16.53 -21.73
CA GLY A 81 9.00 16.54 -23.14
C GLY A 81 7.85 16.26 -24.11
N LEU A 82 6.97 15.31 -23.80
CA LEU A 82 5.94 14.81 -24.72
C LEU A 82 4.61 15.56 -24.58
N VAL A 83 4.23 15.93 -23.36
CA VAL A 83 2.93 16.55 -23.07
C VAL A 83 3.06 18.05 -22.97
N GLU A 84 3.95 18.55 -22.11
CA GLU A 84 4.16 20.00 -21.94
C GLU A 84 5.03 20.61 -23.06
N LYS A 85 5.71 19.76 -23.85
CA LYS A 85 6.59 20.17 -24.97
C LYS A 85 7.64 21.20 -24.53
N GLU A 86 8.15 21.06 -23.31
CA GLU A 86 9.19 21.93 -22.77
C GLU A 86 10.48 21.75 -23.62
N PRO A 87 11.11 22.84 -24.10
CA PRO A 87 12.28 22.74 -24.99
C PRO A 87 13.52 22.13 -24.31
N TYR A 88 13.61 22.19 -22.98
CA TYR A 88 14.72 21.64 -22.20
C TYR A 88 14.20 20.88 -20.96
N PRO A 89 13.59 19.69 -21.14
CA PRO A 89 12.86 18.99 -20.08
C PRO A 89 13.78 18.58 -18.92
N LEU A 90 15.02 18.16 -19.21
CA LEU A 90 16.00 17.80 -18.18
C LEU A 90 16.46 19.01 -17.35
N ARG A 91 16.56 20.20 -17.96
CA ARG A 91 16.95 21.42 -17.26
C ARG A 91 15.81 21.89 -16.35
N ARG A 92 14.56 21.77 -16.81
CA ARG A 92 13.36 22.04 -16.00
C ARG A 92 13.28 21.07 -14.82
N LEU A 93 13.45 19.77 -15.07
CA LEU A 93 13.49 18.74 -14.04
C LEU A 93 14.54 19.04 -12.96
N LYS A 94 15.78 19.34 -13.35
CA LYS A 94 16.85 19.70 -12.40
C LYS A 94 16.46 20.93 -11.57
N ARG A 95 15.90 21.96 -12.21
CA ARG A 95 15.43 23.16 -11.52
C ARG A 95 14.36 22.81 -10.49
N ASP A 96 13.34 22.04 -10.87
CA ASP A 96 12.23 21.69 -9.98
C ASP A 96 12.70 20.79 -8.82
N LEU A 97 13.63 19.87 -9.07
CA LEU A 97 14.27 19.07 -8.02
C LEU A 97 15.00 19.95 -7.00
N THR A 98 15.87 20.86 -7.47
CA THR A 98 16.65 21.72 -6.57
C THR A 98 15.80 22.75 -5.84
N GLN A 99 14.76 23.27 -6.49
CA GLN A 99 13.95 24.36 -5.95
C GLN A 99 12.78 23.90 -5.07
N ASN A 100 12.27 22.68 -5.28
CA ASN A 100 11.11 22.17 -4.54
C ASN A 100 11.49 20.98 -3.65
N ILE A 101 12.17 19.97 -4.21
CA ILE A 101 12.40 18.68 -3.53
C ILE A 101 13.59 18.75 -2.54
N LEU A 102 14.69 19.37 -2.93
CA LEU A 102 15.91 19.52 -2.12
C LEU A 102 15.82 20.60 -1.04
N THR A 103 14.64 21.18 -0.83
CA THR A 103 14.39 22.08 0.30
C THR A 103 14.12 21.29 1.57
N ILE A 104 14.42 21.83 2.76
CA ILE A 104 14.16 21.14 4.04
C ILE A 104 12.68 20.72 4.14
N GLY A 105 11.75 21.60 3.74
CA GLY A 105 10.32 21.30 3.70
C GLY A 105 9.99 20.19 2.71
N GLY A 106 10.55 20.22 1.50
CA GLY A 106 10.35 19.17 0.49
C GLY A 106 10.91 17.81 0.91
N ILE A 107 12.10 17.80 1.52
CA ILE A 107 12.72 16.57 2.04
C ILE A 107 11.84 15.97 3.14
N VAL A 108 11.40 16.76 4.13
CA VAL A 108 10.48 16.26 5.19
C VAL A 108 9.13 15.86 4.60
N GLY A 109 8.63 16.62 3.62
CA GLY A 109 7.42 16.34 2.85
C GLY A 109 7.39 14.92 2.26
N ILE A 110 8.52 14.49 1.70
CA ILE A 110 8.65 13.21 1.00
C ILE A 110 9.18 12.11 1.94
N ALA A 111 10.16 12.41 2.77
CA ALA A 111 10.84 11.44 3.62
C ALA A 111 9.90 10.88 4.68
N THR A 112 9.06 11.70 5.30
CA THR A 112 8.13 11.23 6.34
C THR A 112 7.19 10.11 5.87
N PRO A 113 6.37 10.29 4.81
CA PRO A 113 5.51 9.20 4.34
C PRO A 113 6.33 8.01 3.83
N LEU A 114 7.47 8.26 3.17
CA LEU A 114 8.34 7.19 2.69
C LEU A 114 8.89 6.31 3.82
N LEU A 115 9.18 6.91 4.98
CA LEU A 115 9.63 6.17 6.16
C LEU A 115 8.47 5.47 6.86
N VAL A 116 7.28 6.06 6.89
CA VAL A 116 6.14 5.58 7.71
C VAL A 116 5.32 4.49 7.01
N ILE A 117 5.11 4.59 5.70
CA ILE A 117 4.40 3.58 4.89
C ILE A 117 4.95 2.15 5.09
N PRO A 118 6.28 1.91 5.09
CA PRO A 118 6.86 0.60 5.42
C PRO A 118 6.30 -0.03 6.69
N TYR A 119 6.23 0.75 7.78
CA TYR A 119 5.75 0.29 9.08
C TYR A 119 4.25 -0.04 9.02
N MET A 120 3.48 0.79 8.33
CA MET A 120 2.05 0.54 8.11
C MET A 120 1.81 -0.76 7.33
N ILE A 121 2.52 -0.98 6.22
CA ILE A 121 2.41 -2.19 5.40
C ILE A 121 2.83 -3.42 6.20
N SER A 122 3.90 -3.31 6.99
CA SER A 122 4.39 -4.38 7.84
C SER A 122 3.38 -4.77 8.92
N ALA A 123 2.82 -3.78 9.63
CA ALA A 123 1.76 -4.01 10.60
C ALA A 123 0.50 -4.59 9.95
N PHE A 124 0.13 -4.13 8.75
CA PHE A 124 -1.00 -4.69 8.00
C PHE A 124 -0.80 -6.14 7.60
N THR A 125 0.39 -6.50 7.14
CA THR A 125 0.69 -7.87 6.75
C THR A 125 0.73 -8.78 7.98
N SER A 126 1.32 -8.30 9.08
CA SER A 126 1.33 -9.00 10.37
C SER A 126 -0.10 -9.19 10.92
N PHE A 127 -0.95 -8.16 10.81
CA PHE A 127 -2.34 -8.28 11.23
C PHE A 127 -3.08 -9.33 10.42
N LYS A 128 -2.91 -9.33 9.09
CA LYS A 128 -3.51 -10.32 8.20
C LYS A 128 -3.09 -11.76 8.53
N SER A 129 -1.82 -11.99 8.87
CA SER A 129 -1.36 -13.33 9.25
C SER A 129 -1.92 -13.78 10.62
N MET A 130 -2.27 -12.84 11.50
CA MET A 130 -2.91 -13.13 12.78
C MET A 130 -4.41 -13.42 12.69
N ILE A 131 -5.13 -12.87 11.70
CA ILE A 131 -6.58 -13.10 11.50
C ILE A 131 -6.99 -14.57 11.66
N PRO A 132 -6.39 -15.55 10.95
CA PRO A 132 -6.79 -16.96 11.06
C PRO A 132 -6.53 -17.58 12.44
N LEU A 133 -5.62 -17.02 13.23
CA LEU A 133 -5.28 -17.52 14.56
C LEU A 133 -6.23 -16.95 15.63
N ILE A 134 -6.65 -15.69 15.46
CA ILE A 134 -7.62 -15.03 16.32
C ILE A 134 -9.03 -15.59 16.08
N ARG A 135 -9.41 -15.66 14.81
CA ARG A 135 -10.68 -16.22 14.37
C ARG A 135 -10.38 -17.19 13.24
N PRO A 136 -10.31 -18.50 13.55
CA PRO A 136 -10.18 -19.53 12.52
C PRO A 136 -11.25 -19.30 11.46
N PHE A 137 -10.94 -19.59 10.20
CA PHE A 137 -11.85 -19.41 9.07
C PHE A 137 -13.10 -20.30 9.16
N HIS A 138 -13.97 -19.95 10.09
CA HIS A 138 -15.21 -20.59 10.41
C HIS A 138 -16.25 -20.47 9.29
N TRP A 139 -16.00 -19.58 8.32
CA TRP A 139 -16.77 -19.49 7.08
C TRP A 139 -16.22 -20.38 5.96
N ASP A 140 -14.99 -20.89 6.04
CA ASP A 140 -14.44 -21.74 4.96
C ASP A 140 -15.25 -23.02 4.82
N ALA A 141 -15.56 -23.70 5.94
CA ALA A 141 -16.36 -24.93 5.92
C ALA A 141 -17.80 -24.74 5.38
N PRO A 142 -18.58 -23.72 5.79
CA PRO A 142 -19.90 -23.49 5.19
C PRO A 142 -19.82 -22.96 3.75
N LEU A 143 -18.80 -22.17 3.39
CA LEU A 143 -18.61 -21.71 2.00
C LEU A 143 -18.20 -22.85 1.07
N GLU A 144 -17.36 -23.78 1.53
CA GLU A 144 -17.02 -25.01 0.79
C GLU A 144 -18.27 -25.86 0.54
N LYS A 145 -19.13 -26.03 1.57
CA LYS A 145 -20.39 -26.76 1.44
C LYS A 145 -21.37 -26.06 0.50
N LEU A 146 -21.43 -24.73 0.55
CA LEU A 146 -22.26 -23.93 -0.34
C LEU A 146 -21.73 -24.00 -1.79
N ASP A 147 -20.43 -23.92 -1.98
CA ASP A 147 -19.78 -24.04 -3.29
C ASP A 147 -20.03 -25.40 -3.93
N ALA A 148 -19.90 -26.48 -3.13
CA ALA A 148 -20.24 -27.84 -3.54
C ALA A 148 -21.72 -28.02 -3.87
N PHE A 149 -22.62 -27.31 -3.17
CA PHE A 149 -24.05 -27.32 -3.44
C PHE A 149 -24.40 -26.54 -4.73
N LEU A 150 -23.81 -25.35 -4.91
CA LEU A 150 -24.06 -24.48 -6.07
C LEU A 150 -23.52 -25.05 -7.37
N HIS A 151 -22.38 -25.76 -7.33
CA HIS A 151 -21.80 -26.39 -8.51
C HIS A 151 -22.50 -27.71 -8.91
N LEU A 152 -23.47 -28.22 -8.14
CA LEU A 152 -24.28 -29.42 -8.40
C LEU A 152 -23.52 -30.74 -8.74
N ALA A 153 -22.18 -30.72 -8.80
CA ALA A 153 -21.28 -31.77 -9.25
C ALA A 153 -19.83 -31.23 -9.05
N LEU A 154 -18.71 -31.94 -8.85
CA LEU A 154 -18.28 -33.27 -9.23
C LEU A 154 -17.24 -33.77 -8.20
N ARG A 155 -17.69 -34.24 -7.03
CA ARG A 155 -16.95 -35.29 -6.29
C ARG A 155 -17.61 -36.64 -6.54
N HIS A 156 -18.03 -36.89 -7.77
CA HIS A 156 -18.62 -38.15 -8.22
C HIS A 156 -17.52 -39.18 -8.52
N GLY A 157 -16.98 -39.78 -7.46
CA GLY A 157 -16.55 -41.18 -7.51
C GLY A 157 -17.64 -42.14 -6.99
N LYS A 158 -18.69 -41.63 -6.32
CA LYS A 158 -19.65 -42.47 -5.58
C LYS A 158 -21.13 -42.33 -5.98
N LEU A 159 -21.50 -41.36 -6.81
CA LEU A 159 -22.92 -41.10 -7.12
C LEU A 159 -23.36 -41.59 -8.51
N ARG A 160 -22.47 -42.21 -9.29
CA ARG A 160 -22.83 -42.80 -10.60
C ARG A 160 -23.47 -44.20 -10.51
N ILE A 161 -23.60 -44.79 -9.33
CA ILE A 161 -24.19 -46.14 -9.17
C ILE A 161 -25.67 -46.07 -8.75
N SER A 162 -26.07 -45.09 -7.94
CA SER A 162 -27.44 -45.07 -7.39
C SER A 162 -28.54 -44.66 -8.40
N PHE A 163 -28.20 -43.90 -9.45
CA PHE A 163 -29.20 -43.44 -10.44
C PHE A 163 -29.45 -44.46 -11.57
N LEU A 164 -28.50 -45.36 -11.82
CA LEU A 164 -28.65 -46.42 -12.83
C LEU A 164 -29.42 -47.63 -12.30
N GLU A 165 -29.34 -47.93 -11.00
CA GLU A 165 -30.14 -49.02 -10.41
C GLU A 165 -31.63 -48.66 -10.24
N MET A 166 -31.98 -47.38 -10.21
CA MET A 166 -33.39 -46.95 -10.14
C MET A 166 -34.13 -47.07 -11.48
N PHE A 167 -33.43 -47.26 -12.60
CA PHE A 167 -34.02 -47.36 -13.95
C PHE A 167 -33.92 -48.75 -14.60
N ILE A 168 -33.28 -49.73 -13.95
CA ILE A 168 -33.15 -51.10 -14.47
C ILE A 168 -34.18 -52.08 -13.83
N GLN A 169 -34.98 -51.64 -12.85
CA GLN A 169 -36.07 -52.44 -12.25
C GLN A 169 -37.48 -52.03 -12.70
N ARG A 170 -37.66 -51.61 -13.95
CA ARG A 170 -39.01 -51.53 -14.57
C ARG A 170 -39.06 -52.29 -15.88
#